data_AF-A0A3D0PA78-F1
#
_entry.id   AF-A0A3D0PA78-F1
#
_cell.length_a   1.000
_cell.length_b   1.000
_cell.length_c   1.000
_cell.angle_alpha   90.00
_cell.angle_beta   90.00
_cell.angle_gamma   90.00
#
_symmetry.space_group_name_H-M   'P 1'
#
loop_
_entity.id
_entity.type
_entity.pdbx_description
1 polymer ?
#
loop_
_entity_poly.entity_id
_entity_poly.type
_entity_poly.pdbx_seq_one_letter_code
_entity_poly.pdbx_strand_id
1 'polypeptide(L)'
;MWQALLEAFRGFGGIAENVMQREGPFGMGLFPIDPGKTVKLRVPDALLVPIDAVQLQEGAVVIKDPSAFPPGYADWFMQYQANHSWGLDGCRSIEAFEEGLKALPDAVHQDLKRLGLYNLDNRFPGENREQEIFQRFLKTRFINHKGNKVLMPVIELVNHAPAAKGFNQGGDGIAVGGVHADEILVNYSVSDPLHRLLGYGFNCQEPSGFSLNLCLQHNGQQVVVQGGGRRDGLTKPCTIERQDDKLVVVQPLLGLTREPGLPRTLFSRACA
;
A
#
# COMPACT_ATOMS: atom_id res chain seq x y z
N MET A 1 -20.01 8.20 -17.35
CA MET A 1 -19.69 6.90 -16.75
C MET A 1 -19.36 7.03 -15.26
N TRP A 2 -18.31 7.76 -14.87
CA TRP A 2 -17.94 7.97 -13.45
C TRP A 2 -19.07 8.49 -12.54
N GLN A 3 -19.79 9.54 -12.94
CA GLN A 3 -20.85 10.11 -12.10
C GLN A 3 -22.02 9.16 -11.85
N ALA A 4 -22.42 8.38 -12.87
CA ALA A 4 -23.47 7.36 -12.71
C ALA A 4 -23.02 6.23 -11.77
N LEU A 5 -21.75 5.84 -11.85
CA LEU A 5 -21.17 4.86 -10.92
C LEU A 5 -21.18 5.39 -9.48
N LEU A 6 -20.80 6.65 -9.26
CA LEU A 6 -20.85 7.26 -7.93
C LEU A 6 -22.28 7.45 -7.43
N GLU A 7 -23.25 7.67 -8.32
CA GLU A 7 -24.66 7.72 -7.96
C GLU A 7 -25.17 6.37 -7.47
N ALA A 8 -24.84 5.29 -8.17
CA ALA A 8 -25.13 3.94 -7.71
C ALA A 8 -24.43 3.62 -6.38
N PHE A 9 -23.15 3.99 -6.23
CA PHE A 9 -22.41 3.84 -4.98
C PHE A 9 -23.10 4.53 -3.80
N ARG A 10 -23.61 5.75 -4.03
CA ARG A 10 -24.42 6.49 -3.03
C ARG A 10 -25.75 5.79 -2.74
N GLY A 11 -26.37 5.19 -3.75
CA GLY A 11 -27.58 4.36 -3.60
C GLY A 11 -27.38 3.16 -2.65
N PHE A 12 -26.18 2.59 -2.60
CA PHE A 12 -25.83 1.52 -1.66
C PHE A 12 -25.45 2.02 -0.25
N GLY A 13 -25.46 3.33 -0.01
CA GLY A 13 -25.08 3.95 1.27
C GLY A 13 -23.64 4.48 1.32
N GLY A 14 -22.90 4.42 0.22
CA GLY A 14 -21.62 5.10 0.08
C GLY A 14 -21.77 6.63 0.11
N ILE A 15 -20.69 7.35 0.42
CA ILE A 15 -20.63 8.80 0.26
C ILE A 15 -19.53 9.13 -0.72
N ALA A 16 -19.87 9.86 -1.78
CA ALA A 16 -18.93 10.38 -2.75
C ALA A 16 -19.41 11.75 -3.25
N GLU A 17 -18.91 12.81 -2.63
CA GLU A 17 -19.24 14.20 -2.91
C GLU A 17 -18.01 14.98 -3.36
N ASN A 18 -18.20 15.87 -4.35
CA ASN A 18 -17.17 16.76 -4.88
C ASN A 18 -15.92 16.02 -5.37
N VAL A 19 -16.06 14.88 -6.04
CA VAL A 19 -14.92 14.06 -6.45
C VAL A 19 -14.99 13.64 -7.93
N MET A 20 -13.85 13.71 -8.60
CA MET A 20 -13.65 13.17 -9.93
C MET A 20 -12.37 12.35 -10.00
N GLN A 21 -12.35 11.37 -10.89
CA GLN A 21 -11.13 10.62 -11.21
C GLN A 21 -10.46 11.24 -12.44
N ARG A 22 -9.15 11.46 -12.38
CA ARG A 22 -8.34 11.90 -13.53
C ARG A 22 -6.89 11.48 -13.35
N GLU A 23 -6.11 11.59 -14.42
CA GLU A 23 -4.66 11.43 -14.37
C GLU A 23 -4.01 12.66 -13.72
N GLY A 24 -2.97 12.43 -12.93
CA GLY A 24 -2.18 13.44 -12.25
C GLY A 24 -0.73 13.00 -12.01
N PRO A 25 0.01 13.71 -11.15
CA PRO A 25 1.44 13.46 -10.93
C PRO A 25 1.77 12.05 -10.42
N PHE A 26 0.82 11.38 -9.77
CA PHE A 26 0.97 10.04 -9.21
C PHE A 26 0.20 8.97 -10.02
N GLY A 27 -0.12 9.27 -11.28
CA GLY A 27 -0.95 8.42 -12.14
C GLY A 27 -2.44 8.73 -11.97
N MET A 28 -3.30 7.72 -12.12
CA MET A 28 -4.73 7.90 -11.88
C MET A 28 -5.00 8.14 -10.40
N GLY A 29 -5.74 9.21 -10.09
CA GLY A 29 -6.06 9.61 -8.73
C GLY A 29 -7.42 10.26 -8.60
N LEU A 30 -7.77 10.65 -7.37
CA LEU A 30 -9.00 11.37 -7.07
C LEU A 30 -8.72 12.85 -6.81
N PHE A 31 -9.58 13.69 -7.36
CA PHE A 31 -9.45 15.15 -7.31
C PHE A 31 -10.78 15.79 -6.93
N PRO A 32 -10.76 16.96 -6.26
CA PRO A 32 -11.95 17.74 -6.06
C PRO A 32 -12.50 18.23 -7.42
N ILE A 33 -13.82 18.20 -7.59
CA ILE A 33 -14.46 18.87 -8.75
C ILE A 33 -14.33 20.39 -8.60
N ASP A 34 -14.57 20.87 -7.39
CA ASP A 34 -14.43 22.25 -6.96
C ASP A 34 -13.46 22.30 -5.76
N PRO A 35 -12.21 22.79 -5.95
CA PRO A 35 -11.22 22.86 -4.88
C PRO A 35 -11.63 23.75 -3.70
N GLY A 36 -12.60 24.65 -3.87
CA GLY A 36 -13.16 25.48 -2.80
C GLY A 36 -14.19 24.77 -1.93
N LYS A 37 -14.61 23.55 -2.30
CA LYS A 37 -15.61 22.77 -1.57
C LYS A 37 -15.01 21.56 -0.87
N THR A 38 -15.66 21.18 0.22
CA THR A 38 -15.30 19.97 0.98
C THR A 38 -15.56 18.72 0.14
N VAL A 39 -14.54 17.88 0.01
CA VAL A 39 -14.66 16.50 -0.44
C VAL A 39 -15.19 15.65 0.71
N LYS A 40 -16.16 14.76 0.41
CA LYS A 40 -16.60 13.72 1.33
C LYS A 40 -16.59 12.37 0.63
N LEU A 41 -15.73 11.48 1.10
CA LEU A 41 -15.66 10.09 0.69
C LEU A 41 -15.88 9.21 1.92
N ARG A 42 -16.80 8.25 1.84
CA ARG A 42 -16.98 7.22 2.86
C ARG A 42 -17.43 5.92 2.21
N VAL A 43 -16.74 4.83 2.56
CA VAL A 43 -17.20 3.46 2.32
C VAL A 43 -17.68 2.92 3.67
N PRO A 44 -19.00 2.72 3.87
CA PRO A 44 -19.51 2.12 5.10
C PRO A 44 -19.10 0.64 5.19
N ASP A 45 -19.12 0.08 6.39
CA ASP A 45 -18.70 -1.31 6.64
C ASP A 45 -19.38 -2.33 5.72
N ALA A 46 -20.68 -2.14 5.44
CA ALA A 46 -21.46 -3.02 4.56
C ALA A 46 -20.99 -3.04 3.09
N LEU A 47 -20.15 -2.08 2.67
CA LEU A 47 -19.61 -1.98 1.32
C LEU A 47 -18.10 -2.28 1.27
N LEU A 48 -17.44 -2.50 2.40
CA LEU A 48 -16.05 -2.95 2.43
C LEU A 48 -15.99 -4.40 1.92
N VAL A 49 -15.07 -4.68 1.01
CA VAL A 49 -14.98 -6.00 0.35
C VAL A 49 -13.74 -6.74 0.88
N PRO A 50 -13.90 -7.84 1.63
CA PRO A 50 -12.76 -8.65 2.06
C PRO A 50 -11.94 -9.13 0.86
N ILE A 51 -10.60 -9.02 0.93
CA ILE A 51 -9.75 -9.36 -0.22
C ILE A 51 -9.83 -10.84 -0.62
N ASP A 52 -10.18 -11.72 0.31
CA ASP A 52 -10.37 -13.15 0.11
C ASP A 52 -11.74 -13.50 -0.48
N ALA A 53 -12.71 -12.58 -0.41
CA ALA A 53 -14.01 -12.67 -1.07
C ALA A 53 -13.97 -12.26 -2.55
N VAL A 54 -12.82 -11.79 -3.06
CA VAL A 54 -12.66 -11.37 -4.46
C VAL A 54 -11.85 -12.40 -5.24
N GLN A 55 -12.20 -12.58 -6.51
CA GLN A 55 -11.40 -13.36 -7.47
C GLN A 55 -11.37 -12.70 -8.84
N LEU A 56 -10.38 -13.12 -9.63
CA LEU A 56 -10.37 -12.86 -11.06
C LEU A 56 -11.06 -14.04 -11.76
N GLN A 57 -12.10 -13.76 -12.53
CA GLN A 57 -12.85 -14.72 -13.31
C GLN A 57 -12.98 -14.20 -14.73
N GLU A 58 -12.35 -14.88 -15.70
CA GLU A 58 -12.36 -14.49 -17.11
C GLU A 58 -11.91 -13.03 -17.33
N GLY A 59 -10.87 -12.60 -16.60
CA GLY A 59 -10.34 -11.23 -16.63
C GLY A 59 -11.16 -10.20 -15.85
N ALA A 60 -12.34 -10.54 -15.35
CA ALA A 60 -13.19 -9.68 -14.54
C ALA A 60 -12.94 -9.89 -13.03
N VAL A 61 -12.92 -8.79 -12.28
CA VAL A 61 -12.81 -8.84 -10.81
C VAL A 61 -14.21 -8.96 -10.22
N VAL A 62 -14.49 -10.07 -9.56
CA VAL A 62 -15.84 -10.41 -9.06
C VAL A 62 -15.83 -10.76 -7.57
N ILE A 63 -16.97 -10.55 -6.91
CA ILE A 63 -17.23 -11.02 -5.55
C ILE A 63 -17.73 -12.48 -5.63
N LYS A 64 -17.06 -13.39 -4.92
CA LYS A 64 -17.34 -14.85 -4.95
C LYS A 64 -18.74 -15.19 -4.45
N ASP A 65 -19.11 -14.62 -3.31
CA ASP A 65 -20.41 -14.79 -2.67
C ASP A 65 -21.00 -13.39 -2.36
N PRO A 66 -21.99 -12.94 -3.15
CA PRO A 66 -22.57 -11.61 -2.98
C PRO A 66 -23.64 -11.55 -1.90
N SER A 67 -23.98 -12.65 -1.21
CA SER A 67 -25.12 -12.74 -0.29
C SER A 67 -25.03 -11.77 0.90
N ALA A 68 -23.81 -11.40 1.30
CA ALA A 68 -23.55 -10.44 2.37
C ALA A 68 -23.65 -8.97 1.94
N PHE A 69 -23.84 -8.69 0.65
CA PHE A 69 -23.85 -7.34 0.09
C PHE A 69 -25.26 -6.91 -0.36
N PRO A 70 -25.52 -5.58 -0.47
CA PRO A 70 -26.79 -5.10 -1.00
C PRO A 70 -27.09 -5.63 -2.41
N PRO A 71 -28.37 -5.87 -2.76
CA PRO A 71 -28.75 -6.32 -4.10
C PRO A 71 -28.19 -5.41 -5.20
N GLY A 72 -27.50 -5.98 -6.18
CA GLY A 72 -26.87 -5.23 -7.29
C GLY A 72 -25.46 -4.67 -6.98
N TYR A 73 -24.98 -4.78 -5.75
CA TYR A 73 -23.65 -4.27 -5.39
C TYR A 73 -22.52 -5.03 -6.07
N ALA A 74 -22.64 -6.36 -6.22
CA ALA A 74 -21.61 -7.16 -6.88
C ALA A 74 -21.43 -6.79 -8.36
N ASP A 75 -22.53 -6.55 -9.07
CA ASP A 75 -22.50 -6.09 -10.47
C ASP A 75 -21.88 -4.69 -10.57
N TRP A 76 -22.27 -3.79 -9.65
CA TRP A 76 -21.66 -2.47 -9.56
C TRP A 76 -20.15 -2.56 -9.28
N PHE A 77 -19.72 -3.41 -8.34
CA PHE A 77 -18.32 -3.57 -7.98
C PHE A 77 -17.50 -4.11 -9.16
N MET A 78 -18.03 -5.10 -9.88
CA MET A 78 -17.40 -5.62 -11.09
C MET A 78 -17.23 -4.54 -12.15
N GLN A 79 -18.28 -3.75 -12.42
CA GLN A 79 -18.22 -2.62 -13.37
C GLN A 79 -17.24 -1.53 -12.90
N TYR A 80 -17.19 -1.26 -11.60
CA TYR A 80 -16.23 -0.33 -11.01
C TYR A 80 -14.80 -0.79 -11.21
N GLN A 81 -14.50 -2.05 -10.92
CA GLN A 81 -13.16 -2.61 -11.11
C GLN A 81 -12.76 -2.57 -12.59
N ALA A 82 -13.65 -2.96 -13.50
CA ALA A 82 -13.39 -2.97 -14.93
C ALA A 82 -13.09 -1.56 -15.49
N ASN A 83 -13.80 -0.53 -15.03
CA ASN A 83 -13.76 0.78 -15.68
C ASN A 83 -12.91 1.84 -14.96
N HIS A 84 -12.61 1.64 -13.67
CA HIS A 84 -12.03 2.70 -12.83
C HIS A 84 -10.87 2.26 -11.93
N SER A 85 -10.70 0.96 -11.69
CA SER A 85 -9.62 0.44 -10.84
C SER A 85 -8.78 -0.58 -11.63
N TRP A 86 -9.03 -1.88 -11.45
CA TRP A 86 -8.31 -2.96 -12.14
C TRP A 86 -8.16 -2.77 -13.66
N GLY A 87 -9.26 -2.59 -14.39
CA GLY A 87 -9.26 -2.56 -15.85
C GLY A 87 -8.87 -1.22 -16.48
N LEU A 88 -8.84 -0.12 -15.70
CA LEU A 88 -8.42 1.19 -16.21
C LEU A 88 -6.90 1.30 -16.30
N ASP A 89 -6.22 1.12 -15.16
CA ASP A 89 -4.74 1.18 -15.07
C ASP A 89 -4.18 0.20 -14.03
N GLY A 90 -5.02 -0.40 -13.19
CA GLY A 90 -4.60 -1.28 -12.11
C GLY A 90 -3.78 -2.49 -12.55
N CYS A 91 -4.23 -3.22 -13.58
CA CYS A 91 -3.49 -4.35 -14.12
C CYS A 91 -2.18 -3.90 -14.79
N ARG A 92 -2.29 -2.96 -15.74
CA ARG A 92 -1.17 -2.46 -16.54
C ARG A 92 -0.04 -1.87 -15.69
N SER A 93 -0.37 -1.12 -14.64
CA SER A 93 0.64 -0.53 -13.74
C SER A 93 1.43 -1.60 -12.98
N ILE A 94 0.77 -2.66 -12.49
CA ILE A 94 1.44 -3.77 -11.82
C ILE A 94 2.30 -4.57 -12.81
N GLU A 95 1.82 -4.82 -14.01
CA GLU A 95 2.58 -5.51 -15.07
C GLU A 95 3.83 -4.72 -15.46
N ALA A 96 3.68 -3.41 -15.72
CA ALA A 96 4.79 -2.54 -16.08
C ALA A 96 5.86 -2.50 -14.99
N PHE A 97 5.46 -2.43 -13.72
CA PHE A 97 6.40 -2.48 -12.59
C PHE A 97 7.15 -3.82 -12.53
N GLU A 98 6.46 -4.94 -12.72
CA GLU A 98 7.08 -6.26 -12.63
C GLU A 98 7.96 -6.60 -13.83
N GLU A 99 7.58 -6.18 -15.04
CA GLU A 99 8.48 -6.26 -16.21
C GLU A 99 9.69 -5.34 -16.05
N GLY A 100 9.53 -4.15 -15.45
CA GLY A 100 10.64 -3.28 -15.09
C GLY A 100 11.62 -3.94 -14.11
N LEU A 101 11.12 -4.60 -13.06
CA LEU A 101 11.96 -5.36 -12.14
C LEU A 101 12.66 -6.53 -12.82
N LYS A 102 11.96 -7.24 -13.71
CA LYS A 102 12.53 -8.37 -14.47
C LYS A 102 13.61 -7.91 -15.45
N ALA A 103 13.50 -6.70 -16.00
CA ALA A 103 14.46 -6.14 -16.96
C ALA A 103 15.72 -5.55 -16.32
N LEU A 104 15.84 -5.55 -14.98
CA LEU A 104 17.06 -5.08 -14.30
C LEU A 104 18.27 -5.97 -14.66
N PRO A 105 19.50 -5.43 -14.66
CA PRO A 105 20.70 -6.22 -14.89
C PRO A 105 20.90 -7.34 -13.85
N ASP A 106 21.49 -8.46 -14.26
CA ASP A 106 21.74 -9.63 -13.38
C ASP A 106 22.47 -9.27 -12.09
N ALA A 107 23.45 -8.35 -12.15
CA ALA A 107 24.16 -7.88 -10.95
C ALA A 107 23.21 -7.22 -9.94
N VAL A 108 22.23 -6.45 -10.41
CA VAL A 108 21.21 -5.82 -9.56
C VAL A 108 20.27 -6.89 -8.99
N HIS A 109 19.87 -7.90 -9.77
CA HIS A 109 19.08 -9.02 -9.24
C HIS A 109 19.81 -9.77 -8.14
N GLN A 110 21.11 -10.04 -8.31
CA GLN A 110 21.93 -10.70 -7.30
C GLN A 110 21.99 -9.89 -6.01
N ASP A 111 22.17 -8.57 -6.11
CA ASP A 111 22.18 -7.68 -4.95
C ASP A 111 20.80 -7.64 -4.25
N LEU A 112 19.71 -7.46 -5.00
CA LEU A 112 18.35 -7.46 -4.44
C LEU A 112 18.01 -8.78 -3.75
N LYS A 113 18.44 -9.91 -4.33
CA LYS A 113 18.24 -11.24 -3.75
C LYS A 113 19.03 -11.40 -2.46
N ARG A 114 20.31 -11.01 -2.46
CA ARG A 114 21.18 -11.05 -1.28
C ARG A 114 20.65 -10.19 -0.13
N LEU A 115 20.04 -9.06 -0.45
CA LEU A 115 19.45 -8.13 0.51
C LEU A 115 18.01 -8.52 0.95
N GLY A 116 17.48 -9.62 0.42
CA GLY A 116 16.13 -10.09 0.75
C GLY A 116 15.00 -9.16 0.25
N LEU A 117 15.29 -8.33 -0.75
CA LEU A 117 14.37 -7.32 -1.28
C LEU A 117 13.51 -7.88 -2.43
N TYR A 118 14.13 -8.63 -3.32
CA TYR A 118 13.47 -9.21 -4.49
C TYR A 118 14.24 -10.45 -4.94
N ASN A 119 13.52 -11.52 -5.23
CA ASN A 119 14.09 -12.74 -5.78
C ASN A 119 13.30 -13.13 -7.02
N LEU A 120 13.90 -12.94 -8.20
CA LEU A 120 13.27 -13.23 -9.50
C LEU A 120 12.81 -14.68 -9.58
N ASP A 121 13.65 -15.62 -9.11
CA ASP A 121 13.40 -17.06 -9.16
C ASP A 121 12.09 -17.48 -8.45
N ASN A 122 11.67 -16.70 -7.44
CA ASN A 122 10.53 -17.01 -6.58
C ASN A 122 9.46 -15.91 -6.59
N ARG A 123 9.53 -14.93 -7.51
CA ARG A 123 8.60 -13.79 -7.52
C ARG A 123 7.18 -14.20 -7.91
N PHE A 124 7.09 -15.19 -8.80
CA PHE A 124 5.86 -15.74 -9.38
C PHE A 124 5.96 -17.27 -9.45
N PRO A 125 5.90 -17.95 -8.29
CA PRO A 125 6.08 -19.40 -8.23
C PRO A 125 4.85 -20.18 -8.72
N GLY A 126 3.71 -19.51 -8.94
CA GLY A 126 2.48 -20.13 -9.42
C GLY A 126 2.47 -20.39 -10.92
N GLU A 127 1.53 -21.22 -11.36
CA GLU A 127 1.34 -21.54 -12.78
C GLU A 127 0.53 -20.45 -13.51
N ASN A 128 -0.23 -19.62 -12.79
CA ASN A 128 -1.10 -18.59 -13.36
C ASN A 128 -0.61 -17.18 -13.03
N ARG A 129 0.12 -16.60 -13.99
CA ARG A 129 0.67 -15.25 -13.91
C ARG A 129 -0.40 -14.17 -13.73
N GLU A 130 -1.53 -14.29 -14.41
CA GLU A 130 -2.62 -13.30 -14.33
C GLU A 130 -3.17 -13.22 -12.90
N GLN A 131 -3.39 -14.38 -12.27
CA GLN A 131 -3.83 -14.46 -10.89
C GLN A 131 -2.80 -13.86 -9.93
N GLU A 132 -1.51 -14.05 -10.17
CA GLU A 132 -0.47 -13.47 -9.32
C GLU A 132 -0.37 -11.94 -9.45
N ILE A 133 -0.51 -11.40 -10.67
CA ILE A 133 -0.62 -9.95 -10.90
C ILE A 133 -1.84 -9.40 -10.17
N PHE A 134 -2.98 -10.09 -10.24
CA PHE A 134 -4.18 -9.70 -9.50
C PHE A 134 -3.98 -9.72 -7.97
N GLN A 135 -3.32 -10.76 -7.44
CA GLN A 135 -3.00 -10.82 -5.99
C GLN A 135 -2.11 -9.66 -5.55
N ARG A 136 -1.19 -9.21 -6.40
CA ARG A 136 -0.39 -8.03 -6.10
C ARG A 136 -1.20 -6.75 -6.14
N PHE A 137 -2.05 -6.59 -7.15
CA PHE A 137 -2.97 -5.46 -7.22
C PHE A 137 -3.77 -5.31 -5.92
N LEU A 138 -4.35 -6.42 -5.41
CA LEU A 138 -5.04 -6.42 -4.11
C LEU A 138 -4.12 -5.98 -2.96
N LYS A 139 -2.88 -6.48 -2.91
CA LYS A 139 -1.89 -6.13 -1.87
C LYS A 139 -1.56 -4.64 -1.80
N THR A 140 -1.66 -3.92 -2.91
CA THR A 140 -1.38 -2.48 -2.98
C THR A 140 -2.57 -1.59 -2.57
N ARG A 141 -3.77 -2.16 -2.44
CA ARG A 141 -5.03 -1.40 -2.30
C ARG A 141 -5.83 -1.71 -1.04
N PHE A 142 -5.56 -2.84 -0.39
CA PHE A 142 -6.26 -3.18 0.85
C PHE A 142 -5.79 -2.34 2.04
N ILE A 143 -6.69 -2.21 3.02
CA ILE A 143 -6.40 -1.68 4.35
C ILE A 143 -6.81 -2.70 5.41
N ASN A 144 -6.14 -2.69 6.57
CA ASN A 144 -6.61 -3.46 7.73
C ASN A 144 -7.67 -2.63 8.46
N HIS A 145 -8.91 -3.14 8.52
CA HIS A 145 -10.03 -2.52 9.21
C HIS A 145 -10.69 -3.56 10.13
N LYS A 146 -10.78 -3.25 11.43
CA LYS A 146 -11.39 -4.15 12.45
C LYS A 146 -10.87 -5.60 12.39
N GLY A 147 -9.56 -5.75 12.16
CA GLY A 147 -8.89 -7.06 12.07
C GLY A 147 -8.93 -7.73 10.68
N ASN A 148 -9.69 -7.20 9.72
CA ASN A 148 -9.84 -7.76 8.39
C ASN A 148 -9.08 -6.96 7.33
N LYS A 149 -8.61 -7.64 6.28
CA LYS A 149 -8.03 -6.98 5.09
C LYS A 149 -9.15 -6.74 4.08
N VAL A 150 -9.45 -5.49 3.82
CA VAL A 150 -10.59 -5.09 2.99
C VAL A 150 -10.16 -4.12 1.91
N LEU A 151 -10.81 -4.21 0.75
CA LEU A 151 -10.85 -3.16 -0.25
C LEU A 151 -11.87 -2.11 0.17
N MET A 152 -11.61 -0.88 -0.24
CA MET A 152 -12.46 0.28 0.00
C MET A 152 -12.80 0.92 -1.34
N PRO A 153 -13.83 0.41 -2.06
CA PRO A 153 -14.15 0.89 -3.41
C PRO A 153 -14.30 2.41 -3.46
N VAL A 154 -13.87 3.02 -4.56
CA VAL A 154 -13.67 4.48 -4.72
C VAL A 154 -12.51 5.01 -3.89
N ILE A 155 -12.48 4.81 -2.57
CA ILE A 155 -11.42 5.35 -1.69
C ILE A 155 -10.02 4.76 -2.00
N GLU A 156 -9.95 3.51 -2.47
CA GLU A 156 -8.68 2.86 -2.86
C GLU A 156 -7.96 3.56 -4.03
N LEU A 157 -8.63 4.48 -4.73
CA LEU A 157 -8.06 5.28 -5.82
C LEU A 157 -7.33 6.53 -5.32
N VAL A 158 -7.37 6.82 -4.02
CA VAL A 158 -6.67 7.95 -3.41
C VAL A 158 -5.18 7.63 -3.30
N ASN A 159 -4.32 8.47 -3.88
CA ASN A 159 -2.87 8.24 -3.90
C ASN A 159 -2.19 8.60 -2.57
N HIS A 160 -0.94 8.15 -2.45
CA HIS A 160 -0.14 8.33 -1.26
C HIS A 160 0.57 9.68 -1.19
N ALA A 161 0.60 10.31 -0.02
CA ALA A 161 1.63 11.29 0.33
C ALA A 161 2.05 11.18 1.81
N PRO A 162 3.35 11.31 2.13
CA PRO A 162 3.84 11.14 3.50
C PRO A 162 3.37 12.24 4.45
N ALA A 163 3.16 13.46 3.93
CA ALA A 163 2.68 14.59 4.71
C ALA A 163 1.15 14.64 4.86
N ALA A 164 0.40 13.80 4.15
CA ALA A 164 -1.05 13.76 4.24
C ALA A 164 -1.52 13.08 5.54
N LYS A 165 -2.81 13.27 5.87
CA LYS A 165 -3.45 12.51 6.94
C LYS A 165 -3.73 11.08 6.47
N GLY A 166 -3.72 10.13 7.39
CA GLY A 166 -4.20 8.77 7.10
C GLY A 166 -5.72 8.72 6.92
N PHE A 167 -6.21 7.55 6.54
CA PHE A 167 -7.65 7.27 6.45
C PHE A 167 -8.32 7.42 7.82
N ASN A 168 -9.54 7.98 7.85
CA ASN A 168 -10.36 7.99 9.06
C ASN A 168 -11.12 6.66 9.18
N GLN A 169 -10.87 5.93 10.27
CA GLN A 169 -11.49 4.63 10.57
C GLN A 169 -12.32 4.64 11.87
N GLY A 170 -12.64 5.82 12.41
CA GLY A 170 -13.25 5.99 13.74
C GLY A 170 -14.77 5.73 13.83
N GLY A 171 -15.39 5.09 12.83
CA GLY A 171 -16.84 4.85 12.81
C GLY A 171 -17.22 3.59 12.01
N ASP A 172 -18.44 3.57 11.47
CA ASP A 172 -18.96 2.45 10.67
C ASP A 172 -18.48 2.55 9.22
N GLY A 173 -17.16 2.52 9.03
CA GLY A 173 -16.52 2.53 7.72
C GLY A 173 -15.20 3.27 7.68
N ILE A 174 -14.76 3.52 6.46
CA ILE A 174 -13.50 4.19 6.15
C ILE A 174 -13.82 5.46 5.36
N ALA A 175 -13.18 6.57 5.72
CA ALA A 175 -13.48 7.87 5.13
C ALA A 175 -12.22 8.69 4.82
N VAL A 176 -12.38 9.56 3.82
CA VAL A 176 -11.45 10.64 3.46
C VAL A 176 -12.28 11.89 3.23
N GLY A 177 -11.84 13.03 3.74
CA GLY A 177 -12.54 14.28 3.52
C GLY A 177 -11.78 15.50 3.98
N GLY A 178 -12.26 16.66 3.56
CA GLY A 178 -11.61 17.94 3.79
C GLY A 178 -11.65 18.81 2.53
N VAL A 179 -11.02 19.98 2.63
CA VAL A 179 -10.80 20.85 1.48
C VAL A 179 -9.43 20.52 0.91
N HIS A 180 -9.38 20.28 -0.40
CA HIS A 180 -8.17 19.92 -1.12
C HIS A 180 -8.01 20.90 -2.27
N ALA A 181 -6.82 21.51 -2.40
CA ALA A 181 -6.54 22.43 -3.49
C ALA A 181 -6.31 21.69 -4.83
N ASP A 182 -5.86 20.44 -4.74
CA ASP A 182 -5.56 19.58 -5.89
C ASP A 182 -5.83 18.10 -5.50
N GLU A 183 -5.01 17.15 -5.96
CA GLU A 183 -5.18 15.73 -5.68
C GLU A 183 -5.48 15.43 -4.21
N ILE A 184 -6.47 14.58 -4.01
CA ILE A 184 -6.80 14.04 -2.70
C ILE A 184 -5.73 12.99 -2.40
N LEU A 185 -4.92 13.25 -1.37
CA LEU A 185 -3.81 12.39 -0.97
C LEU A 185 -4.00 11.93 0.47
N VAL A 186 -3.53 10.73 0.77
CA VAL A 186 -3.56 10.13 2.11
C VAL A 186 -2.24 9.47 2.47
N ASN A 187 -1.93 9.42 3.75
CA ASN A 187 -0.82 8.63 4.24
C ASN A 187 -1.27 7.17 4.45
N TYR A 188 -0.77 6.25 3.62
CA TYR A 188 -1.14 4.83 3.70
C TYR A 188 -0.64 4.17 4.99
N SER A 189 0.58 4.52 5.40
CA SER A 189 1.26 4.00 6.57
C SER A 189 2.58 4.74 6.79
N VAL A 190 3.15 4.69 7.99
CA VAL A 190 4.56 5.04 8.18
C VAL A 190 5.42 3.98 7.49
N SER A 191 6.34 4.39 6.61
CA SER A 191 7.19 3.47 5.86
C SER A 191 8.49 4.12 5.37
N ASP A 192 9.26 3.39 4.57
CA ASP A 192 10.46 3.87 3.89
C ASP A 192 10.33 3.75 2.36
N PRO A 193 11.22 4.41 1.58
CA PRO A 193 11.11 4.40 0.13
C PRO A 193 11.24 3.00 -0.50
N LEU A 194 11.98 2.08 0.12
CA LEU A 194 12.16 0.73 -0.41
C LEU A 194 10.89 -0.10 -0.23
N HIS A 195 10.20 0.04 0.90
CA HIS A 195 8.90 -0.59 1.09
C HIS A 195 7.84 -0.01 0.13
N ARG A 196 7.85 1.29 -0.14
CA ARG A 196 6.98 1.88 -1.17
C ARG A 196 7.25 1.30 -2.54
N LEU A 197 8.52 1.22 -2.92
CA LEU A 197 8.91 0.68 -4.22
C LEU A 197 8.48 -0.78 -4.36
N LEU A 198 8.91 -1.65 -3.44
CA LEU A 198 8.75 -3.10 -3.60
C LEU A 198 7.38 -3.61 -3.16
N GLY A 199 6.73 -2.91 -2.23
CA GLY A 199 5.43 -3.26 -1.67
C GLY A 199 4.26 -2.67 -2.45
N TYR A 200 4.39 -1.43 -2.93
CA TYR A 200 3.33 -0.71 -3.64
C TYR A 200 3.61 -0.43 -5.12
N GLY A 201 4.86 -0.56 -5.58
CA GLY A 201 5.23 -0.36 -6.98
C GLY A 201 5.55 1.08 -7.37
N PHE A 202 5.77 1.99 -6.40
CA PHE A 202 6.08 3.39 -6.67
C PHE A 202 7.18 3.93 -5.74
N ASN A 203 7.93 4.92 -6.23
CA ASN A 203 8.92 5.64 -5.43
C ASN A 203 8.26 6.81 -4.69
N CYS A 204 8.68 7.04 -3.44
CA CYS A 204 8.22 8.17 -2.65
C CYS A 204 9.37 8.72 -1.79
N GLN A 205 9.43 10.04 -1.64
CA GLN A 205 10.34 10.70 -0.69
C GLN A 205 9.78 10.57 0.73
N GLU A 206 9.81 9.36 1.26
CA GLU A 206 9.44 9.10 2.66
C GLU A 206 10.42 9.81 3.61
N PRO A 207 9.94 10.34 4.74
CA PRO A 207 10.78 11.08 5.68
C PRO A 207 11.74 10.16 6.45
N SER A 208 11.47 8.87 6.51
CA SER A 208 12.25 7.86 7.23
C SER A 208 12.92 6.85 6.29
N GLY A 209 14.13 6.44 6.63
CA GLY A 209 14.83 5.32 5.99
C GLY A 209 15.31 4.32 7.04
N PHE A 210 14.90 3.06 6.91
CA PHE A 210 15.35 1.97 7.78
C PHE A 210 16.48 1.16 7.10
N SER A 211 17.27 0.46 7.91
CA SER A 211 18.26 -0.48 7.39
C SER A 211 17.60 -1.66 6.67
N LEU A 212 18.39 -2.39 5.91
CA LEU A 212 18.00 -3.65 5.29
C LEU A 212 18.22 -4.85 6.21
N ASN A 213 17.60 -5.97 5.87
CA ASN A 213 17.93 -7.26 6.46
C ASN A 213 19.28 -7.72 5.93
N LEU A 214 20.25 -7.92 6.82
CA LEU A 214 21.59 -8.38 6.43
C LEU A 214 22.29 -9.09 7.58
N CYS A 215 23.21 -9.99 7.22
CA CYS A 215 24.07 -10.72 8.13
C CYS A 215 25.52 -10.41 7.76
N LEU A 216 26.32 -9.96 8.73
CA LEU A 216 27.72 -9.60 8.54
C LEU A 216 28.58 -10.16 9.67
N GLN A 217 29.87 -10.31 9.40
CA GLN A 217 30.87 -10.66 10.42
C GLN A 217 31.62 -9.40 10.85
N HIS A 218 31.71 -9.17 12.15
CA HIS A 218 32.45 -8.04 12.72
C HIS A 218 33.19 -8.46 13.99
N ASN A 219 34.50 -8.26 14.04
CA ASN A 219 35.37 -8.64 15.17
C ASN A 219 35.18 -10.10 15.64
N GLY A 220 35.04 -11.03 14.68
CA GLY A 220 34.82 -12.45 14.98
C GLY A 220 33.43 -12.79 15.52
N GLN A 221 32.51 -11.82 15.57
CA GLN A 221 31.13 -12.01 15.99
C GLN A 221 30.17 -11.84 14.81
N GLN A 222 29.18 -12.72 14.71
CA GLN A 222 28.10 -12.55 13.74
C GLN A 222 27.17 -11.42 14.18
N VAL A 223 26.88 -10.49 13.28
CA VAL A 223 25.90 -9.42 13.47
C VAL A 223 24.76 -9.60 12.49
N VAL A 224 23.55 -9.74 13.02
CA VAL A 224 22.31 -9.86 12.25
C VAL A 224 21.54 -8.56 12.41
N VAL A 225 21.31 -7.87 11.30
CA VAL A 225 20.46 -6.68 11.26
C VAL A 225 19.08 -7.11 10.76
N GLN A 226 18.08 -6.97 11.61
CA GLN A 226 16.67 -7.16 11.27
C GLN A 226 16.09 -5.80 10.85
N GLY A 227 16.38 -5.40 9.62
CA GLY A 227 15.91 -4.16 9.02
C GLY A 227 14.48 -4.23 8.45
N GLY A 228 14.15 -3.23 7.65
CA GLY A 228 12.83 -2.97 7.09
C GLY A 228 11.93 -2.27 8.11
N GLY A 229 11.35 -1.13 7.72
CA GLY A 229 10.28 -0.53 8.51
C GLY A 229 9.14 -1.55 8.67
N ARG A 230 8.97 -2.13 9.86
CA ARG A 230 7.78 -2.94 10.15
C ARG A 230 6.53 -2.07 10.03
N ARG A 231 5.34 -2.66 9.91
CA ARG A 231 4.05 -1.94 9.96
C ARG A 231 3.93 -0.98 11.16
N ASP A 232 4.63 -1.30 12.24
CA ASP A 232 4.66 -0.53 13.48
C ASP A 232 5.53 0.76 13.35
N GLY A 233 6.22 0.95 12.22
CA GLY A 233 6.94 2.19 11.89
C GLY A 233 7.96 2.59 12.95
N LEU A 234 7.96 3.89 13.29
CA LEU A 234 8.78 4.50 14.35
C LEU A 234 8.30 4.17 15.78
N THR A 235 7.18 3.45 15.94
CA THR A 235 6.62 3.19 17.29
C THR A 235 7.37 2.08 18.03
N LYS A 236 8.16 1.27 17.33
CA LYS A 236 9.08 0.31 17.95
C LYS A 236 10.51 0.88 17.93
N PRO A 237 11.17 0.96 19.11
CA PRO A 237 12.53 1.47 19.18
C PRO A 237 13.52 0.50 18.53
N CYS A 238 14.65 1.05 18.06
CA CYS A 238 15.82 0.23 17.77
C CYS A 238 16.22 -0.52 19.04
N THR A 239 16.42 -1.83 18.95
CA THR A 239 16.94 -2.65 20.06
C THR A 239 18.15 -3.44 19.61
N ILE A 240 18.99 -3.80 20.58
CA ILE A 240 20.13 -4.69 20.37
C ILE A 240 20.01 -5.84 21.36
N GLU A 241 20.04 -7.06 20.84
CA GLU A 241 19.93 -8.29 21.60
C GLU A 241 21.19 -9.12 21.38
N ARG A 242 21.69 -9.76 22.44
CA ARG A 242 22.70 -10.81 22.31
C ARG A 242 22.00 -12.16 22.38
N GLN A 243 22.10 -12.93 21.30
CA GLN A 243 21.55 -14.28 21.20
C GLN A 243 22.72 -15.22 20.92
N ASP A 244 23.06 -16.09 21.87
CA ASP A 244 24.21 -17.00 21.76
C ASP A 244 25.51 -16.29 21.34
N ASP A 245 26.05 -16.61 20.18
CA ASP A 245 27.27 -16.10 19.56
C ASP A 245 27.05 -14.91 18.61
N LYS A 246 25.80 -14.44 18.45
CA LYS A 246 25.45 -13.34 17.54
C LYS A 246 24.86 -12.12 18.25
N LEU A 247 25.09 -10.96 17.64
CA LEU A 247 24.47 -9.70 17.98
C LEU A 247 23.30 -9.45 17.01
N VAL A 248 22.11 -9.18 17.52
CA VAL A 248 20.92 -8.90 16.71
C VAL A 248 20.54 -7.44 16.88
N VAL A 249 20.58 -6.66 15.80
CA VAL A 249 20.15 -5.25 15.78
C VAL A 249 18.78 -5.18 15.11
N VAL A 250 17.76 -4.74 15.84
CA VAL A 250 16.37 -4.77 15.38
C VAL A 250 15.92 -3.36 14.97
N GLN A 251 15.36 -3.25 13.76
CA GLN A 251 14.81 -2.03 13.17
C GLN A 251 15.70 -0.77 13.26
N PRO A 252 17.00 -0.83 12.93
CA PRO A 252 17.81 0.36 13.00
C PRO A 252 17.35 1.38 11.96
N LEU A 253 16.99 2.57 12.45
CA LEU A 253 16.69 3.74 11.65
C LEU A 253 18.02 4.31 11.12
N LEU A 254 18.10 4.54 9.82
CA LEU A 254 19.27 5.15 9.18
C LEU A 254 19.11 6.66 9.02
N GLY A 255 17.89 7.14 8.80
CA GLY A 255 17.61 8.54 8.57
C GLY A 255 16.19 8.93 8.93
N LEU A 256 16.03 10.16 9.42
CA LEU A 256 14.75 10.84 9.57
C LEU A 256 14.92 12.33 9.25
N THR A 257 14.32 12.79 8.16
CA THR A 257 14.55 14.16 7.65
C THR A 257 14.19 15.24 8.66
N ARG A 258 13.14 15.03 9.45
CA ARG A 258 12.65 16.01 10.44
C ARG A 258 13.50 16.05 11.71
N GLU A 259 14.19 14.95 12.02
CA GLU A 259 15.05 14.84 13.21
C GLU A 259 16.34 14.08 12.86
N PRO A 260 17.30 14.72 12.16
CA PRO A 260 18.49 14.04 11.65
C PRO A 260 19.39 13.41 12.73
N GLY A 261 19.29 13.89 13.98
CA GLY A 261 20.03 13.34 15.12
C GLY A 261 19.41 12.09 15.75
N LEU A 262 18.10 11.85 15.51
CA LEU A 262 17.35 10.77 16.15
C LEU A 262 17.93 9.37 15.87
N PRO A 263 18.34 9.00 14.64
CA PRO A 263 18.95 7.69 14.36
C PRO A 263 20.12 7.36 15.29
N ARG A 264 21.06 8.30 15.44
CA ARG A 264 22.23 8.13 16.31
C ARG A 264 21.82 7.99 17.77
N THR A 265 20.90 8.83 18.23
CA THR A 265 20.40 8.77 19.62
C THR A 265 19.74 7.42 19.91
N LEU A 266 18.88 6.92 19.02
CA LEU A 266 18.22 5.62 19.19
C LEU A 266 19.24 4.47 19.21
N PHE A 267 20.22 4.50 18.30
CA PHE A 267 21.26 3.48 18.25
C PHE A 267 22.13 3.49 19.52
N SER A 268 22.61 4.66 19.96
CA SER A 268 23.40 4.77 21.20
C SER A 268 22.62 4.32 22.44
N ARG A 269 21.31 4.58 22.50
CA ARG A 269 20.45 4.07 23.59
C ARG A 269 20.30 2.56 23.55
N ALA A 270 20.25 1.96 22.35
CA ALA A 270 20.15 0.51 22.20
C ALA A 270 21.46 -0.22 22.57
N CYS A 271 22.61 0.46 22.47
CA CYS A 271 23.91 -0.05 22.87
C CYS A 271 24.22 0.08 24.38
N ALA A 272 23.45 0.89 25.10
CA ALA A 272 23.65 1.15 26.53
C ALA A 272 22.97 0.09 27.39
#